data_AF-A0A7J2J5I7-F1
#
_entry.id   AF-A0A7J2J5I7-F1
#
_cell.length_a   1.000
_cell.length_b   1.000
_cell.length_c   1.000
_cell.angle_alpha   90.00
_cell.angle_beta   90.00
_cell.angle_gamma   90.00
#
_symmetry.space_group_name_H-M   'P 1'
#
loop_
_entity.id
_entity.type
_entity.pdbx_description
1 polymer ?
#
loop_
_entity_poly.entity_id
_entity_poly.type
_entity_poly.pdbx_seq_one_letter_code
_entity_poly.pdbx_strand_id
1 'polypeptide(L)'
;SLNIEIIRCLPAMRCLGRPILVGISRKSFIGEITGKDVKERLWGSLAATSISVFLGAHGIRTHDPEETRDCVKVSEEISRGYRSIKSEIDGHEISLIEIALGDHVKYILNFIGVDEEGIEIMSRKAKPIGIFIDRLSTPEALICKQEILSLGGDAGINKGCIDFETSETGVLLIGSFSQLKLFSEKLKRQGMKLRELGKIMEGFLNGEIGKKEWR
;
A
#
# COMPACT_ATOMS: atom_id res chain seq x y z
N SER A 1 11.75 8.52 -17.41
CA SER A 1 10.86 8.02 -18.46
C SER A 1 9.58 7.48 -17.82
N LEU A 2 8.45 7.56 -18.51
CA LEU A 2 7.12 7.13 -17.98
C LEU A 2 7.12 5.69 -17.44
N ASN A 3 7.86 4.77 -18.06
CA ASN A 3 7.96 3.38 -17.59
C ASN A 3 8.57 3.28 -16.18
N ILE A 4 9.57 4.10 -15.85
CA ILE A 4 10.20 4.12 -14.53
C ILE A 4 9.21 4.64 -13.48
N GLU A 5 8.46 5.69 -13.80
CA GLU A 5 7.45 6.25 -12.92
C GLU A 5 6.32 5.24 -12.65
N ILE A 6 5.83 4.55 -13.68
CA ILE A 6 4.84 3.49 -13.52
C ILE A 6 5.35 2.39 -12.59
N ILE A 7 6.59 1.91 -12.78
CA ILE A 7 7.18 0.88 -11.91
C ILE A 7 7.27 1.40 -10.46
N ARG A 8 7.73 2.63 -10.24
CA ARG A 8 7.81 3.26 -8.90
C ARG A 8 6.44 3.41 -8.24
N CYS A 9 5.38 3.62 -9.02
CA CYS A 9 4.02 3.82 -8.55
C CYS A 9 3.20 2.51 -8.44
N LEU A 10 3.78 1.34 -8.74
CA LEU A 10 3.11 0.04 -8.56
C LEU A 10 2.48 -0.15 -7.18
N PRO A 11 3.11 0.26 -6.04
CA PRO A 11 2.48 0.13 -4.74
C PRO A 11 1.19 0.94 -4.62
N ALA A 12 1.16 2.16 -5.18
CA ALA A 12 -0.01 3.02 -5.17
C ALA A 12 -1.13 2.46 -6.08
N MET A 13 -0.79 1.85 -7.22
CA MET A 13 -1.76 1.22 -8.13
C MET A 13 -2.53 0.06 -7.50
N ARG A 14 -2.08 -0.48 -6.36
CA ARG A 14 -2.87 -1.45 -5.59
C ARG A 14 -4.22 -0.88 -5.12
N CYS A 15 -4.41 0.45 -5.07
CA CYS A 15 -5.71 1.04 -4.75
C CYS A 15 -6.80 0.69 -5.78
N LEU A 16 -6.40 0.36 -7.01
CA LEU A 16 -7.31 -0.16 -8.03
C LEU A 16 -7.84 -1.55 -7.66
N GLY A 17 -7.15 -2.25 -6.74
CA GLY A 17 -7.17 -3.68 -6.41
C GLY A 17 -7.80 -4.57 -7.46
N ARG A 18 -7.13 -4.53 -8.60
CA ARG A 18 -7.17 -5.55 -9.63
C ARG A 18 -5.74 -6.09 -9.74
N PRO A 19 -5.55 -7.35 -10.17
CA PRO A 19 -4.22 -7.87 -10.45
C PRO A 19 -3.46 -6.97 -11.43
N ILE A 20 -2.21 -6.66 -11.10
CA ILE A 20 -1.33 -5.81 -11.93
C ILE A 20 -0.40 -6.71 -12.75
N LEU A 21 -0.56 -6.71 -14.07
CA LEU A 21 0.33 -7.41 -15.00
C LEU A 21 1.39 -6.43 -15.55
N VAL A 22 2.67 -6.75 -15.36
CA VAL A 22 3.79 -5.91 -15.81
C VAL A 22 4.53 -6.57 -16.97
N GLY A 23 4.65 -5.86 -18.10
CA GLY A 23 5.41 -6.29 -19.27
C GLY A 23 6.58 -5.35 -19.54
N ILE A 24 7.79 -5.75 -19.13
CA ILE A 24 9.01 -4.91 -19.17
C ILE A 24 10.21 -5.58 -19.85
N SER A 25 10.09 -6.86 -20.23
CA SER A 25 11.17 -7.60 -20.92
C SER A 25 11.64 -6.86 -22.17
N ARG A 26 12.95 -6.60 -22.24
CA ARG A 26 13.71 -6.01 -23.36
C ARG A 26 13.26 -4.62 -23.84
N LYS A 27 12.41 -3.91 -23.08
CA LYS A 27 11.92 -2.57 -23.43
C LYS A 27 13.04 -1.54 -23.58
N SER A 28 12.77 -0.49 -24.38
CA SER A 28 13.73 0.57 -24.72
C SER A 28 14.36 1.26 -23.50
N PHE A 29 13.56 1.55 -22.46
CA PHE A 29 14.04 2.23 -21.25
C PHE A 29 15.18 1.48 -20.54
N ILE A 30 15.24 0.14 -20.68
CA ILE A 30 16.34 -0.66 -20.13
C ILE A 30 17.62 -0.39 -20.91
N GLY A 31 17.52 -0.29 -22.24
CA GLY A 31 18.64 0.11 -23.09
C GLY A 31 19.11 1.53 -22.81
N GLU A 32 18.18 2.46 -22.61
CA GLU A 32 18.48 3.85 -22.21
C GLU A 32 19.27 3.92 -20.90
N ILE A 33 18.95 3.08 -19.91
CA ILE A 33 19.66 3.04 -18.62
C ILE A 33 21.02 2.33 -18.74
N THR A 34 21.07 1.21 -19.46
CA THR A 34 22.24 0.31 -19.44
C THR A 34 23.22 0.52 -20.60
N GLY A 35 22.83 1.30 -21.61
CA GLY A 35 23.58 1.45 -22.86
C GLY A 35 23.54 0.22 -23.77
N LYS A 36 22.70 -0.79 -23.46
CA LYS A 36 22.68 -2.09 -24.15
C LYS A 36 21.64 -2.19 -25.26
N ASP A 37 21.97 -2.92 -26.33
CA ASP A 37 21.04 -3.28 -27.40
C ASP A 37 20.03 -4.35 -26.92
N VAL A 38 18.90 -4.48 -27.62
CA VAL A 38 17.74 -5.35 -27.34
C VAL A 38 18.15 -6.77 -26.93
N LYS A 39 19.16 -7.35 -27.61
CA LYS A 39 19.61 -8.72 -27.34
C LYS A 39 20.31 -8.86 -25.98
N GLU A 40 20.95 -7.81 -25.50
CA GLU A 40 21.75 -7.79 -24.27
C GLU A 40 20.99 -7.28 -23.04
N ARG A 41 19.71 -6.93 -23.21
CA ARG A 41 18.84 -6.38 -22.15
C ARG A 41 18.30 -7.42 -21.18
N LEU A 42 18.67 -8.70 -21.28
CA LEU A 42 18.18 -9.75 -20.38
C LEU A 42 18.39 -9.37 -18.91
N TRP A 43 19.63 -9.05 -18.51
CA TRP A 43 19.96 -8.70 -17.12
C TRP A 43 19.21 -7.47 -16.61
N GLY A 44 19.06 -6.45 -17.45
CA GLY A 44 18.26 -5.27 -17.10
C GLY A 44 16.77 -5.58 -16.99
N SER A 45 16.27 -6.54 -17.78
CA SER A 45 14.88 -7.01 -17.73
C SER A 45 14.61 -7.82 -16.46
N LEU A 46 15.54 -8.68 -16.06
CA LEU A 46 15.47 -9.43 -14.82
C LEU A 46 15.51 -8.49 -13.61
N ALA A 47 16.42 -7.51 -13.60
CA ALA A 47 16.50 -6.52 -12.54
C ALA A 47 15.19 -5.70 -12.40
N ALA A 48 14.66 -5.19 -13.51
CA ALA A 48 13.40 -4.47 -13.51
C ALA A 48 12.22 -5.38 -13.10
N THR A 49 12.26 -6.67 -13.45
CA THR A 49 11.26 -7.66 -13.04
C THR A 49 11.28 -7.87 -11.54
N SER A 50 12.46 -8.10 -10.95
CA SER A 50 12.61 -8.26 -9.51
C SER A 50 12.05 -7.07 -8.73
N ILE A 51 12.35 -5.84 -9.19
CA ILE A 51 11.81 -4.62 -8.59
C ILE A 51 10.28 -4.57 -8.76
N SER A 52 9.76 -4.90 -9.94
CA SER A 52 8.30 -4.87 -10.20
C SER A 52 7.55 -5.86 -9.32
N VAL A 53 8.07 -7.07 -9.15
CA VAL A 53 7.52 -8.08 -8.22
C VAL A 53 7.60 -7.56 -6.79
N PHE A 54 8.76 -7.04 -6.37
CA PHE A 54 8.96 -6.48 -5.04
C PHE A 54 7.98 -5.34 -4.70
N LEU A 55 7.64 -4.51 -5.69
CA LEU A 55 6.69 -3.41 -5.55
C LEU A 55 5.22 -3.83 -5.70
N GLY A 56 4.93 -5.10 -6.03
CA GLY A 56 3.58 -5.65 -6.03
C GLY A 56 2.93 -5.94 -7.37
N ALA A 57 3.72 -6.21 -8.41
CA ALA A 57 3.20 -6.84 -9.63
C ALA A 57 2.63 -8.23 -9.30
N HIS A 58 1.47 -8.56 -9.87
CA HIS A 58 0.79 -9.85 -9.69
C HIS A 58 1.11 -10.83 -10.83
N GLY A 59 1.54 -10.31 -11.98
CA GLY A 59 1.97 -11.11 -13.11
C GLY A 59 3.07 -10.42 -13.87
N ILE A 60 3.96 -11.22 -14.45
CA ILE A 60 5.05 -10.74 -15.31
C ILE A 60 4.87 -11.32 -16.70
N ARG A 61 4.86 -10.45 -17.71
CA ARG A 61 4.96 -10.83 -19.12
C ARG A 61 6.41 -10.74 -19.56
N THR A 62 6.97 -11.86 -19.99
CA THR A 62 8.38 -11.98 -20.39
C THR A 62 8.54 -12.80 -21.67
N HIS A 63 9.66 -12.58 -22.35
CA HIS A 63 10.12 -13.40 -23.48
C HIS A 63 11.13 -14.48 -23.03
N ASP A 64 11.64 -14.37 -21.81
CA ASP A 64 12.72 -15.19 -21.25
C ASP A 64 12.20 -15.88 -19.96
N PRO A 65 11.31 -16.90 -20.08
CA PRO A 65 10.49 -17.39 -18.97
C PRO A 65 11.27 -18.16 -17.89
N GLU A 66 12.35 -18.84 -18.26
CA GLU A 66 13.14 -19.63 -17.31
C GLU A 66 13.87 -18.73 -16.33
N GLU A 67 14.66 -17.77 -16.83
CA GLU A 67 15.41 -16.81 -16.02
C GLU A 67 14.48 -15.89 -15.23
N THR A 68 13.36 -15.50 -15.83
CA THR A 68 12.36 -14.67 -15.16
C THR A 68 11.74 -15.39 -13.96
N ARG A 69 11.48 -16.69 -14.07
CA ARG A 69 10.86 -17.49 -12.99
C ARG A 69 11.75 -17.50 -11.73
N ASP A 70 13.06 -17.62 -11.88
CA ASP A 70 13.97 -17.60 -10.74
C ASP A 70 14.03 -16.24 -10.08
N CYS A 71 14.06 -15.15 -10.86
CA CYS A 71 13.96 -13.80 -10.34
C CYS A 71 12.65 -13.54 -9.60
N VAL A 72 11.52 -14.04 -10.12
CA VAL A 72 10.20 -13.93 -9.47
C VAL A 72 10.23 -14.62 -8.10
N LYS A 73 10.64 -15.89 -8.03
CA LYS A 73 10.69 -16.65 -6.77
C LYS A 73 11.52 -15.96 -5.68
N VAL A 74 12.71 -15.49 -6.03
CA VAL A 74 13.60 -14.81 -5.08
C VAL A 74 12.98 -13.49 -4.64
N SER A 75 12.43 -12.72 -5.59
CA SER A 75 11.84 -11.41 -5.28
C SER A 75 10.59 -11.54 -4.43
N GLU A 76 9.75 -12.55 -4.69
CA GLU A 76 8.57 -12.88 -3.88
C GLU A 76 8.96 -13.17 -2.42
N GLU A 77 9.97 -14.01 -2.20
CA GLU A 77 10.45 -14.34 -0.85
C GLU A 77 11.00 -13.12 -0.10
N ILE A 78 11.66 -12.18 -0.81
CA ILE A 78 12.17 -10.93 -0.24
C ILE A 78 11.04 -9.90 -0.01
N SER A 79 10.03 -9.87 -0.88
CA SER A 79 8.97 -8.83 -0.94
C SER A 79 7.89 -8.90 0.14
N ARG A 80 8.03 -9.76 1.16
CA ARG A 80 7.02 -10.04 2.21
C ARG A 80 6.65 -8.81 3.08
N GLY A 81 6.07 -7.75 2.50
CA GLY A 81 5.99 -6.44 3.18
C GLY A 81 4.81 -5.52 2.87
N TYR A 82 3.77 -5.94 2.14
CA TYR A 82 2.56 -5.12 1.97
C TYR A 82 1.29 -5.94 2.22
N ARG A 83 0.53 -5.60 3.28
CA ARG A 83 -0.83 -6.10 3.47
C ARG A 83 -1.81 -5.19 2.74
N SER A 84 -2.69 -5.77 1.93
CA SER A 84 -3.86 -5.07 1.41
C SER A 84 -5.10 -5.91 1.60
N ILE A 85 -6.25 -5.27 1.80
CA ILE A 85 -7.55 -5.92 1.72
C ILE A 85 -8.51 -5.04 0.96
N LYS A 86 -9.31 -5.71 0.12
CA LYS A 86 -10.52 -5.15 -0.44
C LYS A 86 -11.75 -5.77 0.21
N SER A 87 -12.74 -4.95 0.51
CA SER A 87 -14.03 -5.39 1.03
C SER A 87 -15.15 -4.51 0.50
N GLU A 88 -16.32 -5.07 0.29
CA GLU A 88 -17.53 -4.34 -0.11
C GLU A 88 -18.51 -4.30 1.05
N ILE A 89 -19.04 -3.11 1.34
CA ILE A 89 -20.00 -2.89 2.45
C ILE A 89 -21.03 -1.88 2.03
N ASP A 90 -22.31 -2.22 2.15
CA ASP A 90 -23.43 -1.33 1.84
C ASP A 90 -23.29 -0.60 0.48
N GLY A 91 -22.69 -1.27 -0.52
CA GLY A 91 -22.45 -0.73 -1.87
C GLY A 91 -21.11 0.00 -2.08
N HIS A 92 -20.21 0.02 -1.10
CA HIS A 92 -18.93 0.74 -1.16
C HIS A 92 -17.72 -0.21 -1.18
N GLU A 93 -16.74 0.02 -2.07
CA GLU A 93 -15.42 -0.65 -1.96
C GLU A 93 -14.56 0.07 -0.95
N ILE A 94 -13.95 -0.69 -0.07
CA ILE A 94 -12.92 -0.23 0.85
C ILE A 94 -11.63 -0.97 0.49
N SER A 95 -10.54 -0.21 0.29
CA SER A 95 -9.23 -0.74 -0.09
C SER A 95 -8.16 -0.33 0.91
N LEU A 96 -7.93 -1.14 1.93
CA LEU A 96 -6.87 -0.91 2.92
C LEU A 96 -5.53 -1.35 2.33
N ILE A 97 -4.51 -0.49 2.36
CA ILE A 97 -3.17 -0.79 1.81
C ILE A 97 -2.13 -0.32 2.81
N GLU A 98 -1.44 -1.25 3.47
CA GLU A 98 -0.25 -0.94 4.25
C GLU A 98 0.85 -0.44 3.30
N ILE A 99 1.39 0.74 3.58
CA ILE A 99 2.56 1.32 2.88
C ILE A 99 3.67 1.41 3.92
N ALA A 100 4.46 0.34 4.09
CA ALA A 100 5.48 0.28 5.14
C ALA A 100 6.91 0.31 4.58
N LEU A 101 7.73 1.24 5.07
CA LEU A 101 9.21 1.17 5.09
C LEU A 101 9.64 0.75 6.50
N GLY A 102 9.28 -0.45 6.91
CA GLY A 102 9.16 -0.74 8.33
C GLY A 102 10.24 -1.62 8.97
N ASP A 103 10.86 -2.51 8.23
CA ASP A 103 11.61 -3.59 8.88
C ASP A 103 12.96 -3.13 9.42
N HIS A 104 13.53 -2.07 8.85
CA HIS A 104 14.77 -1.45 9.33
C HIS A 104 14.68 -0.98 10.78
N VAL A 105 13.52 -0.49 11.25
CA VAL A 105 13.37 -0.04 12.64
C VAL A 105 13.49 -1.21 13.61
N LYS A 106 12.89 -2.37 13.30
CA LYS A 106 13.04 -3.58 14.13
C LYS A 106 14.49 -4.01 14.20
N TYR A 107 15.19 -4.03 13.06
CA TYR A 107 16.62 -4.38 13.01
C TYR A 107 17.48 -3.43 13.84
N ILE A 108 17.25 -2.11 13.74
CA ILE A 108 18.01 -1.10 14.48
C ILE A 108 17.73 -1.21 15.99
N LEU A 109 16.47 -1.37 16.41
CA LEU A 109 16.13 -1.51 17.83
C LEU A 109 16.73 -2.79 18.43
N ASN A 110 16.73 -3.88 17.66
CA ASN A 110 17.41 -5.12 18.06
C ASN A 110 18.93 -4.92 18.19
N PHE A 111 19.55 -4.21 17.24
CA PHE A 111 20.98 -3.88 17.30
C PHE A 111 21.35 -3.01 18.51
N ILE A 112 20.46 -2.08 18.90
CA ILE A 112 20.63 -1.23 20.10
C ILE A 112 20.48 -2.04 21.40
N GLY A 113 19.82 -3.20 21.35
CA GLY A 113 19.57 -4.05 22.53
C GLY A 113 18.29 -3.68 23.29
N VAL A 114 17.30 -3.12 22.61
CA VAL A 114 15.95 -2.93 23.18
C VAL A 114 15.30 -4.30 23.39
N ASP A 115 14.54 -4.48 24.46
CA ASP A 115 13.82 -5.73 24.72
C ASP A 115 12.72 -6.00 23.68
N GLU A 116 12.30 -7.27 23.55
CA GLU A 116 11.34 -7.68 22.50
C GLU A 116 10.00 -6.92 22.57
N GLU A 117 9.51 -6.63 23.78
CA GLU A 117 8.26 -5.89 23.97
C GLU A 117 8.43 -4.43 23.49
N GLY A 118 9.53 -3.79 23.89
CA GLY A 118 9.92 -2.47 23.43
C GLY A 118 10.08 -2.39 21.90
N ILE A 119 10.74 -3.37 21.28
CA ILE A 119 10.89 -3.46 19.82
C ILE A 119 9.53 -3.50 19.13
N GLU A 120 8.60 -4.32 19.60
CA GLU A 120 7.29 -4.47 18.98
C GLU A 120 6.45 -3.20 19.12
N ILE A 121 6.48 -2.55 20.29
CA ILE A 121 5.76 -1.29 20.52
C ILE A 121 6.35 -0.16 19.65
N MET A 122 7.67 0.02 19.66
CA MET A 122 8.33 1.14 19.00
C MET A 122 8.33 1.00 17.48
N SER A 123 8.53 -0.22 16.96
CA SER A 123 8.48 -0.44 15.51
C SER A 123 7.09 -0.20 14.91
N ARG A 124 6.01 -0.40 15.67
CA ARG A 124 4.64 -0.04 15.25
C ARG A 124 4.39 1.47 15.23
N LYS A 125 5.06 2.25 16.09
CA LYS A 125 4.97 3.72 16.10
C LYS A 125 5.79 4.38 15.00
N ALA A 126 6.92 3.77 14.63
CA ALA A 126 7.84 4.34 13.65
C ALA A 126 7.37 4.17 12.19
N LYS A 127 6.34 3.36 11.95
CA LYS A 127 5.79 3.09 10.62
C LYS A 127 4.56 3.97 10.38
N PRO A 128 4.64 5.03 9.56
CA PRO A 128 3.43 5.67 9.05
C PRO A 128 2.69 4.66 8.18
N ILE A 129 1.39 4.49 8.44
CA ILE A 129 0.49 3.61 7.70
C ILE A 129 -0.44 4.50 6.88
N GLY A 130 -0.51 4.24 5.58
CA GLY A 130 -1.54 4.79 4.70
C GLY A 130 -2.79 3.91 4.75
N ILE A 131 -3.99 4.51 4.72
CA ILE A 131 -5.25 3.80 4.51
C ILE A 131 -6.07 4.55 3.48
N PHE A 132 -6.38 3.91 2.36
CA PHE A 132 -7.27 4.47 1.35
C PHE A 132 -8.70 3.96 1.59
N ILE A 133 -9.67 4.86 1.58
CA ILE A 133 -11.08 4.52 1.71
C ILE A 133 -11.75 5.14 0.50
N ASP A 134 -12.33 4.32 -0.36
CA ASP A 134 -12.98 4.80 -1.58
C ASP A 134 -14.49 4.99 -1.36
N ARG A 135 -15.12 5.70 -2.29
CA ARG A 135 -16.57 5.82 -2.38
C ARG A 135 -17.27 6.40 -1.14
N LEU A 136 -16.62 7.30 -0.41
CA LEU A 136 -17.24 8.06 0.69
C LEU A 136 -18.04 9.24 0.15
N SER A 137 -19.17 9.55 0.77
CA SER A 137 -19.83 10.83 0.52
C SER A 137 -18.95 11.98 1.00
N THR A 138 -19.12 13.19 0.43
CA THR A 138 -18.34 14.37 0.85
C THR A 138 -18.42 14.64 2.36
N PRO A 139 -19.58 14.58 3.04
CA PRO A 139 -19.64 14.73 4.50
C PRO A 139 -18.82 13.67 5.25
N GLU A 140 -18.88 12.40 4.83
CA GLU A 140 -18.12 11.31 5.44
C GLU A 140 -16.61 11.51 5.26
N ALA A 141 -16.20 11.95 4.06
CA ALA A 141 -14.79 12.24 3.76
C ALA A 141 -14.25 13.39 4.62
N LEU A 142 -15.05 14.45 4.82
CA LEU A 142 -14.70 15.57 5.69
C LEU A 142 -14.63 15.16 7.17
N ILE A 143 -15.53 14.31 7.65
CA ILE A 143 -15.48 13.74 9.01
C ILE A 143 -14.19 12.94 9.20
N CYS A 144 -13.88 12.03 8.26
CA CYS A 144 -12.64 11.25 8.30
C CYS A 144 -11.40 12.14 8.35
N LYS A 145 -11.37 13.20 7.53
CA LYS A 145 -10.26 14.18 7.54
C LYS A 145 -10.14 14.90 8.88
N GLN A 146 -11.23 15.43 9.43
CA GLN A 146 -11.18 16.16 10.71
C GLN A 146 -10.75 15.26 11.87
N GLU A 147 -11.27 14.03 11.93
CA GLU A 147 -10.98 13.11 13.01
C GLU A 147 -9.52 12.67 13.02
N ILE A 148 -8.91 12.35 11.87
CA ILE A 148 -7.51 11.95 11.83
C ILE A 148 -6.56 13.13 12.11
N LEU A 149 -6.88 14.34 11.65
CA LEU A 149 -6.12 15.56 11.96
C LEU A 149 -6.13 15.84 13.47
N SER A 150 -7.26 15.61 14.15
CA SER A 150 -7.35 15.77 15.62
C SER A 150 -6.46 14.82 16.41
N LEU A 151 -6.02 13.73 15.79
CA LEU A 151 -5.13 12.71 16.37
C LEU A 151 -3.67 12.90 15.95
N GLY A 152 -3.36 13.96 15.22
CA GLY A 152 -2.02 14.26 14.71
C GLY A 152 -1.59 13.40 13.52
N GLY A 153 -2.54 12.74 12.83
CA GLY A 153 -2.31 12.16 11.50
C GLY A 153 -2.63 13.18 10.40
N ASP A 154 -2.69 12.71 9.15
CA ASP A 154 -2.99 13.54 7.98
C ASP A 154 -4.03 12.86 7.07
N ALA A 155 -4.67 13.62 6.18
CA ALA A 155 -5.58 13.10 5.18
C ALA A 155 -5.57 13.88 3.86
N GLY A 156 -5.44 13.14 2.76
CA GLY A 156 -5.72 13.60 1.41
C GLY A 156 -7.18 13.34 1.02
N ILE A 157 -7.88 14.37 0.53
CA ILE A 157 -9.24 14.30 -0.01
C ILE A 157 -9.33 15.08 -1.33
N ASN A 158 -10.37 14.83 -2.14
CA ASN A 158 -10.62 15.62 -3.35
C ASN A 158 -10.92 17.10 -3.00
N LYS A 159 -10.37 18.04 -3.77
CA LYS A 159 -10.59 19.49 -3.57
C LYS A 159 -12.06 19.91 -3.62
N GLY A 160 -12.87 19.25 -4.46
CA GLY A 160 -14.30 19.56 -4.64
C GLY A 160 -15.16 19.24 -3.41
N CYS A 161 -14.61 18.54 -2.41
CA CYS A 161 -15.28 18.31 -1.14
C CYS A 161 -15.44 19.58 -0.30
N ILE A 162 -14.56 20.58 -0.47
CA ILE A 162 -14.65 21.85 0.28
C ILE A 162 -15.86 22.66 -0.18
N ASP A 163 -16.10 22.69 -1.49
CA ASP A 163 -17.19 23.44 -2.12
C ASP A 163 -18.43 22.57 -2.38
N PHE A 164 -18.44 21.33 -1.89
CA PHE A 164 -19.51 20.33 -2.08
C PHE A 164 -19.86 20.04 -3.56
N GLU A 165 -18.90 20.21 -4.47
CA GLU A 165 -19.03 19.94 -5.91
C GLU A 165 -18.98 18.43 -6.25
N THR A 166 -18.43 17.62 -5.35
CA THR A 166 -18.38 16.15 -5.49
C THR A 166 -19.40 15.49 -4.57
N SER A 167 -20.19 14.55 -5.08
CA SER A 167 -21.10 13.75 -4.25
C SER A 167 -20.40 12.58 -3.56
N GLU A 168 -19.37 12.03 -4.19
CA GLU A 168 -18.62 10.85 -3.75
C GLU A 168 -17.11 11.01 -4.03
N THR A 169 -16.24 10.51 -3.14
CA THR A 169 -14.78 10.63 -3.22
C THR A 169 -14.06 9.51 -2.45
N GLY A 170 -12.76 9.36 -2.70
CA GLY A 170 -11.86 8.66 -1.79
C GLY A 170 -11.18 9.57 -0.77
N VAL A 171 -10.68 8.97 0.31
CA VAL A 171 -9.84 9.58 1.35
C VAL A 171 -8.59 8.73 1.56
N LEU A 172 -7.41 9.34 1.52
CA LEU A 172 -6.16 8.72 1.96
C LEU A 172 -5.81 9.23 3.36
N LEU A 173 -5.93 8.38 4.36
CA LEU A 173 -5.49 8.64 5.74
C LEU A 173 -4.03 8.26 5.90
N ILE A 174 -3.26 9.06 6.65
CA ILE A 174 -1.87 8.76 6.99
C ILE A 174 -1.70 8.92 8.49
N GLY A 175 -1.19 7.90 9.17
CA GLY A 175 -0.92 7.97 10.60
C GLY A 175 -0.16 6.77 11.14
N SER A 176 0.39 6.90 12.34
CA SER A 176 0.96 5.76 13.08
C SER A 176 -0.14 4.76 13.48
N PHE A 177 0.26 3.54 13.82
CA PHE A 177 -0.66 2.51 14.32
C PHE A 177 -1.57 3.01 15.45
N SER A 178 -0.99 3.70 16.45
CA SER A 178 -1.75 4.21 17.60
C SER A 178 -2.78 5.26 17.18
N GLN A 179 -2.44 6.13 16.23
CA GLN A 179 -3.37 7.15 15.72
C GLN A 179 -4.53 6.52 14.95
N LEU A 180 -4.24 5.57 14.06
CA LEU A 180 -5.27 4.88 13.28
C LEU A 180 -6.17 3.98 14.14
N LYS A 181 -5.64 3.41 15.23
CA LYS A 181 -6.44 2.68 16.21
C LYS A 181 -7.40 3.60 16.97
N LEU A 182 -6.94 4.75 17.44
CA LEU A 182 -7.82 5.74 18.08
C LEU A 182 -8.86 6.29 17.09
N PHE A 183 -8.46 6.49 15.83
CA PHE A 183 -9.36 6.90 14.75
C PHE A 183 -10.48 5.88 14.53
N SER A 184 -10.17 4.58 14.47
CA SER A 184 -11.17 3.53 14.30
C SER A 184 -12.15 3.45 15.48
N GLU A 185 -11.68 3.67 16.71
CA GLU A 185 -12.52 3.81 17.90
C GLU A 185 -13.47 5.01 17.84
N LYS A 186 -13.00 6.15 17.32
CA LYS A 186 -13.85 7.33 17.12
C LYS A 186 -14.91 7.10 16.04
N LEU A 187 -14.56 6.49 14.91
CA LEU A 187 -15.49 6.17 13.84
C LEU A 187 -16.63 5.24 14.30
N LYS A 188 -16.34 4.29 15.21
CA LYS A 188 -17.37 3.42 15.83
C LYS A 188 -18.48 4.20 16.56
N ARG A 189 -18.24 5.45 16.98
CA ARG A 189 -19.22 6.31 17.66
C ARG A 189 -20.05 7.17 16.71
N GLN A 190 -19.74 7.16 15.42
CA GLN A 190 -20.43 7.93 14.39
C GLN A 190 -21.70 7.21 13.87
N GLY A 191 -22.27 7.71 12.78
CA GLY A 191 -23.40 7.10 12.07
C GLY A 191 -23.13 5.66 11.62
N MET A 192 -24.20 4.94 11.26
CA MET A 192 -24.19 3.49 11.01
C MET A 192 -23.05 3.05 10.08
N LYS A 193 -22.86 3.74 8.95
CA LYS A 193 -21.85 3.41 7.94
C LYS A 193 -20.40 3.62 8.42
N LEU A 194 -20.11 4.77 9.04
CA LEU A 194 -18.78 5.03 9.63
C LEU A 194 -18.46 4.08 10.78
N ARG A 195 -19.49 3.63 11.52
CA ARG A 195 -19.31 2.65 12.59
C ARG A 195 -18.80 1.31 12.07
N GLU A 196 -19.30 0.84 10.93
CA GLU A 196 -18.83 -0.40 10.32
C GLU A 196 -17.41 -0.27 9.76
N LEU A 197 -17.11 0.85 9.10
CA LEU A 197 -15.74 1.18 8.70
C LEU A 197 -14.77 1.13 9.89
N GLY A 198 -15.16 1.68 11.04
CA GLY A 198 -14.35 1.63 12.27
C GLY A 198 -14.08 0.20 12.75
N LYS A 199 -15.05 -0.71 12.68
CA LYS A 199 -14.85 -2.14 13.03
C LYS A 199 -13.85 -2.82 12.10
N ILE A 200 -13.92 -2.51 10.81
CA ILE A 200 -13.05 -3.14 9.80
C ILE A 200 -11.64 -2.58 9.86
N MET A 201 -11.48 -1.29 10.06
CA MET A 201 -10.17 -0.70 10.31
C MET A 201 -9.51 -1.34 11.53
N GLU A 202 -10.25 -1.54 12.62
CA GLU A 202 -9.73 -2.23 13.81
C GLU A 202 -9.29 -3.67 13.50
N GLY A 203 -10.15 -4.47 12.86
CA GLY A 203 -9.79 -5.83 12.50
C GLY A 203 -8.57 -5.90 11.55
N PHE A 204 -8.44 -4.97 10.61
CA PHE A 204 -7.29 -4.89 9.70
C PHE A 204 -5.99 -4.53 10.43
N LEU A 205 -6.07 -3.52 11.32
CA LEU A 205 -4.93 -3.09 12.13
C LEU A 205 -4.47 -4.23 13.06
N ASN A 206 -5.41 -4.95 13.68
CA ASN A 206 -5.10 -6.11 14.54
C ASN A 206 -4.64 -7.35 13.74
N GLY A 207 -4.78 -7.36 12.42
CA GLY A 207 -4.46 -8.50 11.56
C GLY A 207 -5.48 -9.64 11.62
N GLU A 208 -6.67 -9.38 12.16
CA GLU A 208 -7.80 -10.31 12.22
C GLU A 208 -8.48 -10.47 10.85
N ILE A 209 -8.53 -9.36 10.10
CA ILE A 209 -8.99 -9.31 8.70
C ILE A 209 -7.92 -8.66 7.84
N GLY A 210 -8.03 -8.83 6.53
CA GLY A 210 -6.92 -8.55 5.63
C GLY A 210 -5.81 -9.54 5.87
N LYS A 211 -6.10 -10.79 5.52
CA LYS A 211 -5.04 -11.77 5.25
C LYS A 211 -4.06 -11.10 4.29
N LYS A 212 -2.76 -11.40 4.41
CA LYS A 212 -1.83 -11.18 3.29
C LYS A 212 -2.53 -11.78 2.06
N GLU A 213 -2.99 -10.95 1.14
CA GLU A 213 -3.42 -11.43 -0.17
C GLU A 213 -2.13 -11.90 -0.88
N TRP A 214 -1.83 -13.18 -0.59
CA TRP A 214 -0.94 -14.22 -1.16
C TRP A 214 0.35 -13.78 -1.90
N ARG A 215 1.49 -14.49 -1.77
CA ARG A 215 1.83 -15.75 -2.46
C ARG A 215 1.44 -15.75 -3.94
#